data_AF-M1DBY1-F1
#
_entry.id   AF-M1DBY1-F1
#
_cell.length_a   1.000
_cell.length_b   1.000
_cell.length_c   1.000
_cell.angle_alpha   90.00
_cell.angle_beta   90.00
_cell.angle_gamma   90.00
#
_symmetry.space_group_name_H-M   'P 1'
#
loop_
_entity.id
_entity.type
_entity.pdbx_description
1 polymer ?
#
loop_
_entity_poly.entity_id
_entity_poly.type
_entity_poly.pdbx_seq_one_letter_code
_entity_poly.pdbx_strand_id
1 'polypeptide(L)'
;MNSGSVMEFDHGKPVEDVIYLPYGGLVATAGGNSVKIWDIPGGGKLLCTMESHNKTVTSICVGKIGKESGEEAQQYRILSVALDGYMTVFDYAKFKITHSLIR
;
A
#
# COMPACT_ATOMS: atom_id res chain seq x y z
N MET A 1 -1.78 -23.61 -23.48
CA MET A 1 -1.44 -22.25 -23.04
C MET A 1 -1.05 -22.36 -21.58
N ASN A 2 0.22 -22.11 -21.24
CA ASN A 2 0.65 -22.15 -19.84
C ASN A 2 0.02 -20.96 -19.11
N SER A 3 -1.11 -21.19 -18.44
CA SER A 3 -1.71 -20.24 -17.49
C SER A 3 -0.95 -20.27 -16.15
N GLY A 4 0.38 -20.19 -16.22
CA GLY A 4 1.21 -20.01 -15.03
C GLY A 4 1.18 -18.55 -14.60
N SER A 5 1.18 -18.30 -13.30
CA SER A 5 1.45 -16.98 -12.75
C SER A 5 2.82 -16.50 -13.26
N VAL A 6 2.90 -15.24 -13.70
CA VAL A 6 4.19 -14.61 -14.09
C VAL A 6 5.01 -14.27 -12.84
N MET A 7 4.32 -14.00 -11.73
CA MET A 7 4.91 -13.64 -10.44
C MET A 7 3.94 -14.02 -9.33
N GLU A 8 4.46 -14.39 -8.17
CA GLU A 8 3.69 -14.77 -6.98
C GLU A 8 4.23 -14.02 -5.75
N PHE A 9 3.34 -13.55 -4.89
CA PHE A 9 3.66 -12.80 -3.69
C PHE A 9 3.04 -13.49 -2.49
N ASP A 10 3.85 -13.80 -1.49
CA ASP A 10 3.33 -14.35 -0.24
C ASP A 10 3.09 -13.23 0.78
N HIS A 11 1.81 -12.94 1.03
CA HIS A 11 1.42 -11.98 2.06
C HIS A 11 1.39 -12.60 3.47
N GLY A 12 1.33 -13.93 3.60
CA GLY A 12 1.29 -14.67 4.87
C GLY A 12 -0.04 -14.61 5.63
N LYS A 13 -1.04 -13.86 5.11
CA LYS A 13 -2.40 -13.74 5.64
C LYS A 13 -3.39 -13.64 4.48
N PRO A 14 -4.69 -13.93 4.71
CA PRO A 14 -5.74 -13.64 3.73
C PRO A 14 -5.63 -12.18 3.25
N VAL A 15 -5.59 -12.02 1.93
CA VAL A 15 -5.49 -10.71 1.27
C VAL A 15 -6.90 -10.18 1.06
N GLU A 16 -7.19 -9.02 1.63
CA GLU A 16 -8.48 -8.36 1.53
C GLU A 16 -8.53 -7.39 0.36
N ASP A 17 -7.39 -6.76 0.02
CA ASP A 17 -7.33 -5.77 -1.05
C ASP A 17 -5.94 -5.72 -1.70
N VAL A 18 -5.89 -5.32 -2.97
CA VAL A 18 -4.65 -5.18 -3.75
C VAL A 18 -4.78 -4.00 -4.71
N ILE A 19 -3.76 -3.14 -4.73
CA ILE A 19 -3.74 -1.98 -5.63
C ILE A 19 -2.39 -1.84 -6.33
N TYR A 20 -2.44 -1.43 -7.59
CA TYR A 20 -1.25 -1.00 -8.32
C TYR A 20 -0.96 0.47 -8.00
N LEU A 21 0.29 0.78 -7.64
CA LEU A 21 0.72 2.14 -7.37
C LEU A 21 1.19 2.80 -8.67
N PRO A 22 0.69 3.99 -9.00
CA PRO A 22 0.90 4.62 -10.31
C PRO A 22 2.35 5.05 -10.57
N TYR A 23 3.22 5.00 -9.55
CA TYR A 23 4.62 5.41 -9.65
C TYR A 23 5.54 4.30 -9.14
N GLY A 24 6.59 4.01 -9.92
CA GLY A 24 7.66 3.09 -9.53
C GLY A 24 7.37 1.60 -9.78
N GLY A 25 6.25 1.24 -10.41
CA GLY A 25 5.94 -0.17 -10.69
C GLY A 25 5.72 -0.97 -9.41
N LEU A 26 5.07 -0.35 -8.42
CA LEU A 26 4.87 -0.96 -7.11
C LEU A 26 3.45 -1.52 -6.98
N VAL A 27 3.30 -2.57 -6.19
CA VAL A 27 2.00 -3.13 -5.80
C VAL A 27 1.87 -3.07 -4.29
N ALA A 28 0.71 -2.66 -3.80
CA ALA A 28 0.37 -2.73 -2.38
C ALA A 28 -0.67 -3.82 -2.15
N THR A 29 -0.47 -4.63 -1.13
CA THR A 29 -1.41 -5.69 -0.69
C THR A 29 -1.81 -5.45 0.76
N ALA A 30 -3.10 -5.55 1.06
CA ALA A 30 -3.64 -5.54 2.42
C ALA A 30 -4.00 -6.96 2.83
N GLY A 31 -3.54 -7.39 4.00
CA GLY A 31 -3.90 -8.69 4.52
C GLY A 31 -3.53 -8.84 5.99
N GLY A 32 -4.42 -9.47 6.75
CA GLY A 32 -4.40 -9.39 8.20
C GLY A 32 -4.31 -7.93 8.65
N ASN A 33 -3.47 -7.63 9.61
CA ASN A 33 -3.26 -6.28 10.15
C ASN A 33 -2.12 -5.50 9.46
N SER A 34 -1.71 -5.93 8.27
CA SER A 34 -0.53 -5.40 7.60
C SER A 34 -0.79 -5.00 6.15
N VAL A 35 -0.07 -3.99 5.70
CA VAL A 35 0.03 -3.60 4.28
C VAL A 35 1.45 -3.85 3.80
N LYS A 36 1.63 -4.58 2.69
CA LYS A 36 2.94 -4.87 2.10
C LYS A 36 3.08 -4.19 0.76
N ILE A 37 4.28 -3.68 0.48
CA ILE A 37 4.62 -3.01 -0.79
C ILE A 37 5.67 -3.83 -1.53
N TRP A 38 5.40 -4.14 -2.79
CA TRP A 38 6.20 -5.01 -3.64
C TRP A 38 6.73 -4.25 -4.85
N ASP A 39 7.98 -4.49 -5.21
CA ASP A 39 8.64 -3.97 -6.40
C ASP A 39 8.50 -4.94 -7.57
N ILE A 40 7.68 -4.60 -8.57
CA ILE A 40 7.45 -5.46 -9.74
C ILE A 40 8.66 -5.45 -10.68
N PRO A 41 9.24 -4.30 -11.10
CA PRO A 41 10.47 -4.26 -11.88
C PRO A 41 11.65 -5.01 -11.21
N GLY A 42 11.73 -4.96 -9.89
CA GLY A 42 12.74 -5.66 -9.09
C GLY A 42 12.51 -7.17 -8.92
N GLY A 43 11.56 -7.77 -9.65
CA GLY A 43 11.27 -9.20 -9.60
C GLY A 43 10.37 -9.62 -8.43
N GLY A 44 9.55 -8.71 -7.93
CA GLY A 44 8.59 -8.94 -6.86
C GLY A 44 9.15 -8.84 -5.45
N LYS A 45 10.21 -8.04 -5.27
CA LYS A 45 10.86 -7.87 -3.97
C LYS A 45 9.94 -7.13 -3.01
N LEU A 46 9.82 -7.63 -1.78
CA LEU A 46 9.19 -6.90 -0.67
C LEU A 46 10.03 -5.68 -0.31
N LEU A 47 9.48 -4.47 -0.47
CA LEU A 47 10.13 -3.22 -0.12
C LEU A 47 9.81 -2.77 1.30
N CYS A 48 8.54 -2.91 1.69
CA CYS A 48 8.05 -2.40 2.97
C CYS A 48 6.92 -3.28 3.50
N THR A 49 6.88 -3.47 4.82
CA THR A 49 5.72 -4.01 5.54
C THR A 49 5.30 -2.95 6.56
N MET A 50 4.03 -2.56 6.50
CA MET A 50 3.42 -1.61 7.42
C MET A 50 2.51 -2.38 8.36
N GLU A 51 2.84 -2.37 9.65
CA GLU A 51 2.09 -3.04 10.72
C GLU A 51 1.48 -2.01 11.66
N SER A 52 0.82 -0.98 11.10
CA SER A 52 0.25 0.11 11.89
C SER A 52 -1.14 -0.19 12.44
N HIS A 53 -1.82 -1.21 11.92
CA HIS A 53 -3.19 -1.55 12.30
C HIS A 53 -3.21 -2.63 13.37
N ASN A 54 -4.17 -2.54 14.28
CA ASN A 54 -4.37 -3.53 15.35
C ASN A 54 -5.37 -4.62 14.95
N LYS A 55 -6.11 -4.39 13.86
CA LYS A 55 -7.07 -5.35 13.29
C LYS A 55 -6.90 -5.44 11.77
N THR A 56 -7.71 -6.31 11.17
CA THR A 56 -7.66 -6.57 9.73
C THR A 56 -7.84 -5.28 8.92
N VAL A 57 -6.88 -5.03 8.02
CA VAL A 57 -6.96 -3.99 6.99
C VAL A 57 -7.97 -4.46 5.97
N THR A 58 -9.02 -3.67 5.78
CA THR A 58 -10.17 -4.02 4.94
C THR A 58 -10.07 -3.46 3.54
N SER A 59 -9.39 -2.33 3.37
CA SER A 59 -9.20 -1.73 2.05
C SER A 59 -8.00 -0.79 2.03
N ILE A 60 -7.41 -0.64 0.84
CA ILE A 60 -6.36 0.31 0.53
C ILE A 60 -6.77 1.10 -0.71
N CYS A 61 -6.49 2.41 -0.72
CA CYS A 61 -6.63 3.21 -1.94
C CYS A 61 -5.43 4.14 -2.15
N VAL A 62 -5.19 4.50 -3.41
CA VAL A 62 -4.18 5.50 -3.77
C VAL A 62 -4.76 6.89 -3.52
N GLY A 63 -4.06 7.67 -2.70
CA GLY A 63 -4.32 9.09 -2.54
C GLY A 63 -3.50 9.90 -3.53
N LYS A 64 -4.15 10.52 -4.52
CA LYS A 64 -3.52 11.51 -5.39
C LYS A 64 -3.72 12.90 -4.78
N ILE A 65 -2.75 13.38 -4.00
CA ILE A 65 -2.71 14.79 -3.60
C ILE A 65 -2.02 15.55 -4.74
N GLY A 66 -2.80 15.98 -5.74
CA GLY A 66 -2.31 16.94 -6.72
C GLY A 66 -2.60 18.36 -6.23
N LYS A 67 -1.56 19.16 -5.99
CA LYS A 67 -1.68 20.61 -6.12
C LYS A 67 -0.98 21.02 -7.41
N GLU A 68 -1.69 21.78 -8.24
CA GLU A 68 -1.27 22.19 -9.58
C GLU A 68 -0.05 23.14 -9.61
N SER A 69 0.58 23.45 -8.46
CA SER A 69 1.84 24.21 -8.42
C SER A 69 2.54 24.10 -7.05
N GLY A 70 3.86 23.94 -7.07
CA GLY A 70 4.75 23.96 -5.90
C GLY A 70 5.69 22.73 -5.79
N GLU A 71 6.79 22.87 -5.04
CA GLU A 71 7.80 21.81 -4.83
C GLU A 71 7.24 20.52 -4.19
N GLU A 72 6.01 20.58 -3.64
CA GLU A 72 5.29 19.44 -3.05
C GLU A 72 4.28 18.76 -4.02
N ALA A 73 4.39 18.96 -5.33
CA ALA A 73 3.40 18.53 -6.32
C ALA A 73 3.26 17.00 -6.52
N GLN A 74 4.13 16.18 -5.91
CA GLN A 74 4.12 14.72 -6.06
C GLN A 74 4.13 14.03 -4.70
N GLN A 75 2.99 14.06 -4.00
CA GLN A 75 2.82 13.29 -2.78
C GLN A 75 2.18 11.95 -3.11
N TYR A 76 3.04 10.93 -3.14
CA TYR A 76 2.70 9.54 -3.38
C TYR A 76 2.16 8.91 -2.10
N ARG A 77 0.84 8.96 -1.92
CA ARG A 77 0.19 8.46 -0.70
C ARG A 77 -0.68 7.24 -0.97
N ILE A 78 -0.69 6.32 -0.02
CA ILE A 78 -1.72 5.30 0.11
C ILE A 78 -2.50 5.56 1.40
N LEU A 79 -3.79 5.28 1.37
CA LEU A 79 -4.64 5.24 2.55
C LEU A 79 -5.00 3.80 2.82
N SER A 80 -4.96 3.40 4.09
CA SER A 80 -5.36 2.06 4.53
C SER A 80 -6.34 2.20 5.68
N VAL A 81 -7.42 1.41 5.63
CA VAL A 81 -8.50 1.42 6.64
C VAL A 81 -8.66 0.03 7.23
N ALA A 82 -8.82 -0.04 8.55
CA ALA A 82 -8.94 -1.31 9.26
C ALA A 82 -10.18 -1.38 10.16
N LEU A 83 -10.54 -2.60 10.57
CA LEU A 83 -11.67 -2.88 11.47
C LEU A 83 -11.49 -2.31 12.89
N ASP A 84 -10.32 -1.76 13.21
CA ASP A 84 -10.08 -1.02 14.45
C ASP A 84 -10.67 0.39 14.40
N GLY A 85 -11.14 0.84 13.24
CA GLY A 85 -11.70 2.17 13.03
C GLY A 85 -10.66 3.23 12.68
N TYR A 86 -9.39 2.83 12.46
CA TYR A 86 -8.31 3.75 12.12
C TYR A 86 -8.12 3.83 10.62
N MET A 87 -7.81 5.04 10.14
CA MET A 87 -7.33 5.29 8.78
C MET A 87 -5.89 5.77 8.85
N THR A 88 -4.98 5.05 8.21
CA THR A 88 -3.56 5.42 8.14
C THR A 88 -3.19 5.88 6.74
N VAL A 89 -2.55 7.03 6.64
CA VAL A 89 -2.01 7.61 5.41
C VAL A 89 -0.50 7.42 5.38
N PHE A 90 -0.01 6.76 4.34
CA PHE A 90 1.40 6.42 4.19
C PHE A 90 1.99 6.99 2.90
N ASP A 91 3.15 7.62 3.02
CA ASP A 91 3.95 8.10 1.89
C ASP A 91 4.88 6.97 1.45
N TYR A 92 4.64 6.42 0.26
CA TYR A 92 5.41 5.30 -0.26
C TYR A 92 6.65 5.72 -1.04
N ALA A 93 6.88 7.02 -1.27
CA ALA A 93 8.15 7.51 -1.79
C ALA A 93 9.19 7.67 -0.68
N LYS A 94 8.74 8.03 0.53
CA LYS A 94 9.59 8.17 1.73
C LYS A 94 9.53 6.94 2.65
N PHE A 95 8.70 5.96 2.33
CA PHE A 95 8.38 4.79 3.15
C PHE A 95 8.03 5.15 4.59
N LYS A 96 7.18 6.17 4.78
CA LYS A 96 6.85 6.71 6.10
C LYS A 96 5.35 6.94 6.28
N ILE A 97 4.83 6.53 7.44
CA ILE A 97 3.49 6.90 7.88
C ILE A 97 3.44 8.41 8.13
N THR A 98 2.53 9.09 7.44
CA THR A 98 2.43 10.56 7.54
C THR A 98 1.32 10.99 8.49
N HIS A 99 0.17 10.31 8.45
CA HIS A 99 -0.98 10.64 9.30
C HIS A 99 -1.68 9.36 9.75
N SER A 100 -2.17 9.35 11.00
CA SER A 100 -3.14 8.37 11.48
C SER A 100 -4.35 9.17 11.97
N LEU A 101 -5.51 8.87 11.41
CA LEU A 101 -6.77 9.54 11.70
C LEU A 101 -7.69 8.56 12.42
N ILE A 102 -8.27 9.04 13.51
CA ILE A 102 -9.33 8.35 14.25
C ILE A 102 -10.67 8.99 13.92
N ARG A 103 -11.73 8.19 13.98
CA ARG A 103 -13.10 8.70 14.00
C ARG A 103 -13.44 9.35 15.33
#